data_AF-A0A1Q3SJY2-F1
#
_entry.id   AF-A0A1Q3SJY2-F1
#
_cell.length_a   1.000
_cell.length_b   1.000
_cell.length_c   1.000
_cell.angle_alpha   90.00
_cell.angle_beta   90.00
_cell.angle_gamma   90.00
#
_symmetry.space_group_name_H-M   'P 1'
#
loop_
_entity.id
_entity.type
_entity.pdbx_description
1 polymer ?
#
loop_
_entity_poly.entity_id
_entity_poly.type
_entity_poly.pdbx_seq_one_letter_code
_entity_poly.pdbx_strand_id
1 'polypeptide(L)'
;MTPEESAEYDWQVLLTEWSVALLDYEGLHNEPSPEAIKNHWLGYRGATEEQIRQAEERLGTKLPPSYRAFLKVTNGWPQITTFIYNMWSAEEIEWFRVRNEEWATIWNENNYEIPDEEYFVYDENQSPDFRTEYLLTALEISDRGDSCIFLLNPQVVTPEGEWEAWFFANWIPGARRYRSFWEMMQAEYKSFLELQNS
;
A
#
# COMPACT_ATOMS: atom_id res chain seq x y z
N MET A 1 20.82 -11.63 13.69
CA MET A 1 19.69 -10.69 13.61
C MET A 1 19.53 -10.11 15.00
N THR A 2 20.11 -8.94 15.23
CA THR A 2 20.02 -8.25 16.52
C THR A 2 18.67 -7.53 16.61
N PRO A 3 18.07 -7.36 17.80
CA PRO A 3 16.77 -6.73 18.00
C PRO A 3 16.69 -5.23 17.62
N GLU A 4 17.78 -4.63 17.13
CA GLU A 4 17.90 -3.17 16.95
C GLU A 4 17.57 -2.68 15.53
N GLU A 5 17.35 -3.56 14.56
CA GLU A 5 16.95 -3.17 13.19
C GLU A 5 15.41 -3.19 12.98
N SER A 6 14.62 -3.51 14.01
CA SER A 6 13.15 -3.57 13.92
C SER A 6 12.42 -2.35 14.49
N ALA A 7 13.13 -1.26 14.79
CA ALA A 7 12.61 -0.16 15.61
C ALA A 7 12.03 1.04 14.82
N GLU A 8 11.82 0.94 13.50
CA GLU A 8 11.34 2.10 12.70
C GLU A 8 9.84 2.04 12.38
N TYR A 9 9.24 0.85 12.29
CA TYR A 9 7.82 0.68 11.93
C TYR A 9 7.13 -0.32 12.84
N ASP A 10 6.20 0.14 13.66
CA ASP A 10 5.43 -0.68 14.59
C ASP A 10 4.26 -1.42 13.90
N TRP A 11 4.56 -2.12 12.79
CA TRP A 11 3.56 -2.84 11.98
C TRP A 11 2.73 -3.84 12.79
N GLN A 12 3.36 -4.58 13.70
CA GLN A 12 2.64 -5.53 14.54
C GLN A 12 1.58 -4.83 15.40
N VAL A 13 1.88 -3.65 15.94
CA VAL A 13 0.94 -2.87 16.74
C VAL A 13 -0.19 -2.37 15.86
N LEU A 14 0.14 -1.63 14.79
CA LEU A 14 -0.84 -1.03 13.88
C LEU A 14 -1.81 -2.08 13.33
N LEU A 15 -1.30 -3.21 12.84
CA LEU A 15 -2.12 -4.26 12.23
C LEU A 15 -2.94 -5.06 13.26
N THR A 16 -2.48 -5.15 14.51
CA THR A 16 -3.27 -5.78 15.58
C THR A 16 -4.45 -4.88 15.95
N GLU A 17 -4.21 -3.59 16.15
CA GLU A 17 -5.28 -2.62 16.43
C GLU A 17 -6.30 -2.56 15.29
N TRP A 18 -5.80 -2.54 14.04
CA TRP A 18 -6.64 -2.54 12.86
C TRP A 18 -7.45 -3.84 12.72
N SER A 19 -6.85 -5.01 13.04
CA SER A 19 -7.57 -6.29 13.05
C SER A 19 -8.75 -6.26 14.02
N VAL A 20 -8.56 -5.72 15.22
CA VAL A 20 -9.64 -5.60 16.21
C VAL A 20 -10.75 -4.69 15.68
N ALA A 21 -10.40 -3.51 15.16
CA ALA A 21 -11.39 -2.56 14.64
C ALA A 21 -12.16 -3.10 13.41
N LEU A 22 -11.51 -3.91 12.57
CA LEU A 22 -12.14 -4.59 11.44
C LEU A 22 -13.02 -5.77 11.85
N LEU A 23 -12.65 -6.53 12.88
CA LEU A 23 -13.48 -7.63 13.39
C LEU A 23 -14.80 -7.14 13.98
N ASP A 24 -14.84 -5.92 14.50
CA ASP A 24 -16.04 -5.26 15.00
C ASP A 24 -16.86 -4.56 13.88
N TYR A 25 -16.36 -4.57 12.64
CA TYR A 25 -17.00 -3.90 11.50
C TYR A 25 -17.95 -4.82 10.74
N GLU A 26 -19.22 -4.43 10.61
CA GLU A 26 -20.22 -5.21 9.86
C GLU A 26 -20.00 -5.23 8.34
N GLY A 27 -19.13 -4.38 7.80
CA GLY A 27 -18.85 -4.25 6.37
C GLY A 27 -17.65 -5.05 5.87
N LEU A 28 -17.24 -6.09 6.61
CA LEU A 28 -16.22 -7.02 6.12
C LEU A 28 -16.71 -7.75 4.87
N HIS A 29 -15.92 -7.69 3.80
CA HIS A 29 -16.26 -8.34 2.54
C HIS A 29 -16.20 -9.87 2.66
N ASN A 30 -15.26 -10.37 3.46
CA ASN A 30 -15.07 -11.80 3.69
C ASN A 30 -15.29 -12.13 5.16
N GLU A 31 -16.00 -13.23 5.45
CA GLU A 31 -16.16 -13.71 6.81
C GLU A 31 -14.79 -14.09 7.40
N PRO A 32 -14.38 -13.50 8.54
CA PRO A 32 -13.14 -13.86 9.20
C PRO A 32 -13.16 -15.33 9.64
N SER A 33 -12.02 -16.00 9.54
CA SER A 33 -11.92 -17.37 10.06
C SER A 33 -12.11 -17.41 11.58
N PRO A 34 -12.61 -18.52 12.16
CA PRO A 34 -12.73 -18.66 13.61
C PRO A 34 -11.40 -18.47 14.35
N GLU A 35 -10.27 -18.82 13.70
CA GLU A 35 -8.93 -18.62 14.25
C GLU A 35 -8.55 -17.13 14.27
N ALA A 36 -8.86 -16.39 13.20
CA ALA A 36 -8.62 -14.96 13.12
C ALA A 36 -9.41 -14.18 14.19
N ILE A 37 -10.68 -14.55 14.39
CA ILE A 37 -11.53 -13.98 15.46
C ILE A 37 -10.92 -14.29 16.83
N LYS A 38 -10.58 -15.56 17.08
CA LYS A 38 -10.04 -16.00 18.38
C LYS A 38 -8.71 -15.32 18.72
N ASN A 39 -7.86 -15.10 17.73
CA ASN A 39 -6.53 -14.53 17.91
C ASN A 39 -6.49 -13.01 17.73
N HIS A 40 -7.62 -12.37 17.40
CA HIS A 40 -7.71 -10.94 17.07
C HIS A 40 -6.70 -10.52 16.00
N TRP A 41 -6.52 -11.35 14.98
CA TRP A 41 -5.53 -11.15 13.92
C TRP A 41 -6.07 -11.57 12.56
N LEU A 42 -6.21 -10.61 11.64
CA LEU A 42 -6.69 -10.86 10.28
C LEU A 42 -5.55 -11.16 9.28
N GLY A 43 -4.32 -10.81 9.62
CA GLY A 43 -3.18 -11.00 8.73
C GLY A 43 -2.82 -12.46 8.48
N TYR A 44 -1.98 -12.67 7.47
CA TYR A 44 -1.40 -13.96 7.16
C TYR A 44 -0.08 -14.16 7.90
N ARG A 45 0.50 -15.34 7.74
CA ARG A 45 1.88 -15.58 8.15
C ARG A 45 2.80 -14.62 7.39
N GLY A 46 3.70 -13.96 8.12
CA GLY A 46 4.74 -13.13 7.53
C GLY A 46 5.62 -13.86 6.49
N ALA A 47 6.01 -13.11 5.47
CA ALA A 47 6.90 -13.56 4.42
C ALA A 47 8.29 -13.85 4.99
N THR A 48 8.88 -14.94 4.54
CA THR A 48 10.28 -15.25 4.84
C THR A 48 11.22 -14.33 4.06
N GLU A 49 12.45 -14.14 4.56
CA GLU A 49 13.47 -13.38 3.83
C GLU A 49 13.70 -13.91 2.41
N GLU A 50 13.56 -15.23 2.21
CA GLU A 50 13.72 -15.85 0.89
C GLU A 50 12.57 -15.49 -0.06
N GLN A 51 11.31 -15.50 0.40
CA GLN A 51 10.17 -15.06 -0.42
C GLN A 51 10.33 -13.60 -0.84
N ILE A 52 10.72 -12.72 0.08
CA ILE A 52 10.94 -11.31 -0.23
C ILE A 52 12.13 -11.16 -1.20
N ARG A 53 13.23 -11.88 -0.97
CA ARG A 53 14.40 -11.85 -1.87
C ARG A 53 14.03 -12.30 -3.29
N GLN A 54 13.22 -13.35 -3.43
CA GLN A 54 12.73 -13.82 -4.72
C GLN A 54 11.84 -12.79 -5.41
N ALA A 55 10.98 -12.09 -4.67
CA ALA A 55 10.19 -10.98 -5.19
C ALA A 55 11.09 -9.84 -5.71
N GLU A 56 12.08 -9.43 -4.93
CA GLU A 56 13.06 -8.40 -5.32
C GLU A 56 13.87 -8.81 -6.56
N GLU A 57 14.30 -10.07 -6.66
CA GLU A 57 14.99 -10.59 -7.84
C GLU A 57 14.10 -10.58 -9.08
N ARG A 58 12.83 -10.99 -8.94
CA ARG A 58 11.84 -10.97 -10.03
C ARG A 58 11.55 -9.55 -10.49
N LEU A 59 11.41 -8.61 -9.57
CA LEU A 59 11.15 -7.19 -9.87
C LEU A 59 12.40 -6.43 -10.34
N GLY A 60 13.59 -6.96 -10.05
CA GLY A 60 14.88 -6.33 -10.41
C GLY A 60 15.25 -5.14 -9.51
N THR A 61 14.67 -5.05 -8.31
CA THR A 61 14.90 -3.93 -7.38
C THR A 61 14.65 -4.35 -5.92
N LYS A 62 15.16 -3.57 -4.97
CA LYS A 62 14.89 -3.76 -3.54
C LYS A 62 13.57 -3.08 -3.17
N LEU A 63 12.75 -3.74 -2.35
CA LEU A 63 11.51 -3.15 -1.85
C LEU A 63 11.80 -2.06 -0.82
N PRO A 64 10.96 -1.01 -0.70
CA PRO A 64 11.16 0.03 0.28
C PRO A 64 11.09 -0.54 1.72
N PRO A 65 11.89 -0.01 2.66
CA PRO A 65 12.05 -0.58 4.01
C PRO A 65 10.74 -0.88 4.74
N SER A 66 9.79 0.05 4.73
CA SER A 66 8.50 -0.07 5.40
C SER A 66 7.62 -1.15 4.80
N TYR A 67 7.58 -1.28 3.48
CA TYR A 67 6.84 -2.34 2.80
C TYR A 67 7.49 -3.70 3.01
N ARG A 68 8.83 -3.76 2.99
CA ARG A 68 9.56 -4.98 3.35
C ARG A 68 9.24 -5.41 4.79
N ALA A 69 9.21 -4.48 5.73
CA ALA A 69 8.87 -4.75 7.13
C ALA A 69 7.40 -5.23 7.29
N PHE A 70 6.46 -4.63 6.55
CA PHE A 70 5.07 -5.09 6.48
C PHE A 70 4.99 -6.55 6.03
N LEU A 71 5.66 -6.91 4.93
CA LEU A 71 5.64 -8.28 4.41
C LEU A 71 6.17 -9.30 5.42
N LYS A 72 7.17 -8.94 6.24
CA LYS A 72 7.69 -9.81 7.31
C LYS A 72 6.70 -10.03 8.45
N VAL A 73 5.78 -9.09 8.68
CA VAL A 73 4.70 -9.25 9.67
C VAL A 73 3.55 -10.05 9.07
N THR A 74 3.18 -9.76 7.82
CA THR A 74 2.07 -10.41 7.12
C THR A 74 2.33 -10.47 5.62
N ASN A 75 2.28 -11.65 5.00
CA ASN A 75 2.48 -11.80 3.56
C ASN A 75 1.18 -11.55 2.79
N GLY A 76 0.78 -10.29 2.68
CA GLY A 76 -0.54 -9.88 2.19
C GLY A 76 -1.52 -9.62 3.33
N TRP A 77 -2.74 -9.18 3.02
CA TRP A 77 -3.73 -8.78 4.02
C TRP A 77 -5.15 -8.80 3.45
N PRO A 78 -6.12 -9.51 4.07
CA PRO A 78 -7.41 -9.82 3.46
C PRO A 78 -8.43 -8.70 3.35
N GLN A 79 -8.25 -7.55 4.03
CA GLN A 79 -9.07 -6.34 3.85
C GLN A 79 -8.44 -5.21 4.67
N ILE A 80 -8.01 -4.12 4.03
CA ILE A 80 -7.45 -2.96 4.75
C ILE A 80 -8.54 -1.94 5.03
N THR A 81 -9.36 -1.63 4.03
CA THR A 81 -10.43 -0.62 4.13
C THR A 81 -11.73 -1.18 3.54
N THR A 82 -12.79 -0.38 3.56
CA THR A 82 -14.04 -0.68 2.83
C THR A 82 -13.82 -0.75 1.31
N PHE A 83 -12.74 -0.18 0.79
CA PHE A 83 -12.49 -0.04 -0.65
C PHE A 83 -11.33 -0.90 -1.17
N ILE A 84 -10.49 -1.44 -0.28
CA ILE A 84 -9.35 -2.29 -0.63
C ILE A 84 -9.52 -3.64 0.05
N TYR A 85 -9.90 -4.60 -0.79
CA TYR A 85 -10.30 -5.93 -0.36
C TYR A 85 -9.15 -6.90 -0.19
N ASN A 86 -7.94 -6.59 -0.64
CA ASN A 86 -6.80 -7.49 -0.45
C ASN A 86 -5.47 -6.79 -0.75
N MET A 87 -4.48 -6.99 0.10
CA MET A 87 -3.07 -6.74 -0.22
C MET A 87 -2.42 -8.00 -0.70
N TRP A 88 -1.63 -7.87 -1.76
CA TRP A 88 -0.91 -8.97 -2.36
C TRP A 88 0.26 -9.44 -1.51
N SER A 89 0.53 -10.74 -1.62
CA SER A 89 1.74 -11.36 -1.10
C SER A 89 2.98 -10.95 -1.92
N ALA A 90 4.17 -11.19 -1.37
CA ALA A 90 5.46 -10.96 -2.05
C ALA A 90 5.55 -11.71 -3.41
N GLU A 91 4.86 -12.83 -3.54
CA GLU A 91 4.81 -13.62 -4.76
C GLU A 91 3.91 -12.99 -5.83
N GLU A 92 2.90 -12.22 -5.42
CA GLU A 92 1.84 -11.71 -6.29
C GLU A 92 2.08 -10.26 -6.75
N ILE A 93 2.84 -9.47 -5.98
CA ILE A 93 3.18 -8.08 -6.35
C ILE A 93 3.85 -8.00 -7.71
N GLU A 94 3.47 -7.03 -8.51
CA GLU A 94 3.97 -6.88 -9.88
C GLU A 94 3.87 -5.42 -10.35
N TRP A 95 4.68 -5.05 -11.33
CA TRP A 95 4.62 -3.73 -11.95
C TRP A 95 3.23 -3.47 -12.52
N PHE A 96 2.64 -2.32 -12.21
CA PHE A 96 1.29 -1.94 -12.61
C PHE A 96 1.05 -2.16 -14.12
N ARG A 97 2.00 -1.73 -14.95
CA ARG A 97 1.91 -1.87 -16.42
C ARG A 97 1.75 -3.32 -16.92
N VAL A 98 2.22 -4.32 -16.17
CA VAL A 98 2.16 -5.73 -16.58
C VAL A 98 0.71 -6.25 -16.49
N ARG A 99 -0.06 -5.73 -15.53
CA ARG A 99 -1.46 -6.12 -15.32
C ARG A 99 -2.45 -5.15 -15.96
N ASN A 100 -2.04 -3.90 -16.18
CA ASN A 100 -2.92 -2.80 -16.56
C ASN A 100 -2.42 -2.04 -17.81
N GLU A 101 -1.90 -2.74 -18.82
CA GLU A 101 -1.27 -2.16 -20.02
C GLU A 101 -2.14 -1.10 -20.72
N GLU A 102 -3.43 -1.39 -20.93
CA GLU A 102 -4.37 -0.45 -21.55
C GLU A 102 -4.55 0.81 -20.70
N TRP A 103 -4.66 0.64 -19.38
CA TRP A 103 -4.89 1.74 -18.45
C TRP A 103 -3.66 2.64 -18.33
N ALA A 104 -2.48 2.01 -18.26
CA ALA A 104 -1.18 2.66 -18.32
C ALA A 104 -1.02 3.52 -19.59
N THR A 105 -1.50 3.02 -20.73
CA THR A 105 -1.44 3.75 -22.01
C THR A 105 -2.32 5.00 -21.99
N ILE A 106 -3.58 4.88 -21.55
CA ILE A 106 -4.56 6.00 -21.52
C ILE A 106 -4.07 7.17 -20.66
N TRP A 107 -3.50 6.90 -19.49
CA TRP A 107 -2.99 7.96 -18.61
C TRP A 107 -1.77 8.67 -19.18
N ASN A 108 -0.92 7.95 -19.91
CA ASN A 108 0.28 8.53 -20.50
C ASN A 108 -0.02 9.43 -21.72
N GLU A 109 -1.18 9.25 -22.37
CA GLU A 109 -1.61 10.10 -23.50
C GLU A 109 -1.94 11.55 -23.09
N ASN A 110 -2.29 11.77 -21.81
CA ASN A 110 -2.63 13.09 -21.28
C ASN A 110 -1.56 13.62 -20.32
N ASN A 111 -0.29 13.31 -20.56
CA ASN A 111 0.80 13.79 -19.70
C ASN A 111 0.95 15.32 -19.79
N TYR A 112 1.05 15.97 -18.64
CA TYR A 112 1.40 17.38 -18.51
C TYR A 112 2.45 17.52 -17.42
N GLU A 113 3.33 18.52 -17.58
CA GLU A 113 4.42 18.75 -16.65
C GLU A 113 3.89 19.31 -15.33
N ILE A 114 4.19 18.62 -14.23
CA ILE A 114 3.91 19.07 -12.86
C ILE A 114 5.24 19.49 -12.22
N PRO A 115 5.46 20.77 -11.89
CA PRO A 115 6.68 21.23 -11.23
C PRO A 115 6.93 20.56 -9.89
N ASP A 116 8.19 20.46 -9.46
CA ASP A 116 8.57 19.86 -8.18
C ASP A 116 7.89 20.56 -6.99
N GLU A 117 7.71 21.89 -7.06
CA GLU A 117 7.07 22.70 -6.02
C GLU A 117 5.60 22.35 -5.81
N GLU A 118 4.91 21.90 -6.87
CA GLU A 118 3.53 21.44 -6.83
C GLU A 118 3.46 19.94 -6.52
N TYR A 119 4.42 19.16 -7.03
CA TYR A 119 4.44 17.72 -6.88
C TYR A 119 4.78 17.30 -5.45
N PHE A 120 5.79 17.86 -4.81
CA PHE A 120 6.29 17.38 -3.51
C PHE A 120 5.53 17.93 -2.29
N VAL A 121 4.25 18.26 -2.46
CA VAL A 121 3.31 18.60 -1.39
C VAL A 121 2.58 17.33 -0.95
N TYR A 122 2.68 16.98 0.34
CA TYR A 122 2.13 15.73 0.90
C TYR A 122 1.12 15.96 2.04
N ASP A 123 0.82 17.21 2.37
CA ASP A 123 -0.17 17.54 3.39
C ASP A 123 -1.59 17.58 2.79
N GLU A 124 -2.54 18.09 3.56
CA GLU A 124 -3.96 18.24 3.17
C GLU A 124 -4.19 19.14 1.94
N ASN A 125 -3.21 19.95 1.54
CA ASN A 125 -3.26 20.83 0.38
C ASN A 125 -2.67 20.21 -0.89
N GLN A 126 -2.24 18.95 -0.85
CA GLN A 126 -1.70 18.28 -2.03
C GLN A 126 -2.70 18.26 -3.19
N SER A 127 -2.21 18.47 -4.42
CA SER A 127 -3.02 18.20 -5.60
C SER A 127 -3.21 16.69 -5.77
N PRO A 128 -4.40 16.21 -6.19
CA PRO A 128 -4.59 14.82 -6.63
C PRO A 128 -3.82 14.50 -7.92
N ASP A 129 -3.28 15.51 -8.59
CA ASP A 129 -2.46 15.35 -9.79
C ASP A 129 -1.18 14.56 -9.48
N PHE A 130 -0.78 13.73 -10.44
CA PHE A 130 0.41 12.91 -10.37
C PHE A 130 1.08 12.87 -11.74
N ARG A 131 2.40 12.63 -11.75
CA ARG A 131 3.20 12.50 -12.97
C ARG A 131 2.88 11.16 -13.61
N THR A 132 2.21 11.18 -14.77
CA THR A 132 1.68 9.96 -15.38
C THR A 132 2.78 9.02 -15.87
N GLU A 133 3.98 9.54 -16.15
CA GLU A 133 5.16 8.73 -16.46
C GLU A 133 5.60 7.83 -15.28
N TYR A 134 5.29 8.21 -14.03
CA TYR A 134 5.65 7.41 -12.86
C TYR A 134 4.74 6.18 -12.70
N LEU A 135 3.47 6.29 -13.12
CA LEU A 135 2.49 5.20 -13.06
C LEU A 135 2.96 3.95 -13.83
N LEU A 136 3.65 4.13 -14.96
CA LEU A 136 4.18 3.02 -15.78
C LEU A 136 5.24 2.18 -15.06
N THR A 137 5.88 2.78 -14.05
CA THR A 137 6.93 2.14 -13.25
C THR A 137 6.49 1.84 -11.83
N ALA A 138 5.26 2.18 -11.46
CA ALA A 138 4.74 1.92 -10.13
C ALA A 138 4.53 0.43 -9.89
N LEU A 139 4.84 -0.02 -8.67
CA LEU A 139 4.58 -1.38 -8.20
C LEU A 139 3.17 -1.46 -7.64
N GLU A 140 2.34 -2.36 -8.15
CA GLU A 140 0.99 -2.60 -7.63
C GLU A 140 1.04 -3.66 -6.52
N ILE A 141 0.42 -3.35 -5.39
CA ILE A 141 0.53 -4.14 -4.15
C ILE A 141 -0.82 -4.58 -3.55
N SER A 142 -1.92 -4.32 -4.24
CA SER A 142 -3.27 -4.66 -3.79
C SER A 142 -4.14 -5.12 -4.94
N ASP A 143 -5.20 -5.88 -4.65
CA ASP A 143 -6.26 -6.10 -5.61
C ASP A 143 -6.97 -4.79 -5.94
N ARG A 144 -7.53 -4.73 -7.16
CA ARG A 144 -8.49 -3.70 -7.53
C ARG A 144 -9.78 -3.93 -6.75
N GLY A 145 -10.02 -3.06 -5.77
CA GLY A 145 -11.30 -3.03 -5.05
C GLY A 145 -12.37 -2.26 -5.83
N ASP A 146 -13.06 -1.30 -5.19
CA ASP A 146 -14.13 -0.49 -5.80
C ASP A 146 -13.66 0.46 -6.94
N SER A 147 -12.59 0.13 -7.66
CA SER A 147 -11.74 0.98 -8.52
C SER A 147 -10.64 1.77 -7.81
N CYS A 148 -10.17 1.27 -6.67
CA CYS A 148 -8.97 1.74 -5.98
C CYS A 148 -7.89 0.66 -5.96
N ILE A 149 -6.64 1.09 -6.04
CA ILE A 149 -5.43 0.28 -5.88
C ILE A 149 -4.37 1.04 -5.07
N PHE A 150 -3.49 0.29 -4.42
CA PHE A 150 -2.26 0.82 -3.84
C PHE A 150 -1.08 0.60 -4.76
N LEU A 151 -0.30 1.67 -4.91
CA LEU A 151 0.89 1.70 -5.74
C LEU A 151 2.08 2.22 -4.94
N LEU A 152 3.28 1.70 -5.22
CA LEU A 152 4.55 2.24 -4.74
C LEU A 152 5.36 2.76 -5.92
N ASN A 153 5.78 4.02 -5.85
CA ASN A 153 6.45 4.73 -6.92
C ASN A 153 7.99 4.72 -6.72
N PRO A 154 8.74 3.93 -7.50
CA PRO A 154 10.21 3.87 -7.37
C PRO A 154 10.93 5.09 -7.95
N GLN A 155 10.24 6.02 -8.63
CA GLN A 155 10.86 7.24 -9.18
C GLN A 155 11.07 8.32 -8.12
N VAL A 156 10.36 8.23 -6.98
CA VAL A 156 10.45 9.15 -5.87
C VAL A 156 10.87 8.37 -4.65
N VAL A 157 12.15 8.53 -4.29
CA VAL A 157 12.79 7.79 -3.19
C VAL A 157 13.31 8.77 -2.15
N THR A 158 12.93 8.59 -0.89
CA THR A 158 13.41 9.42 0.22
C THR A 158 14.87 9.07 0.57
N PRO A 159 15.59 9.91 1.35
CA PRO A 159 16.93 9.58 1.82
C PRO A 159 17.03 8.26 2.61
N GLU A 160 15.93 7.84 3.24
CA GLU A 160 15.82 6.58 4.01
C GLU A 160 15.59 5.36 3.11
N GLY A 161 15.36 5.57 1.80
CA GLY A 161 15.08 4.51 0.84
C GLY A 161 13.60 4.16 0.71
N GLU A 162 12.70 4.92 1.35
CA GLU A 162 11.26 4.77 1.18
C GLU A 162 10.84 5.21 -0.21
N TRP A 163 9.84 4.52 -0.75
CA TRP A 163 9.21 4.92 -2.00
C TRP A 163 7.93 5.67 -1.66
N GLU A 164 7.63 6.68 -2.47
CA GLU A 164 6.34 7.35 -2.41
C GLU A 164 5.20 6.33 -2.61
N ALA A 165 4.18 6.37 -1.77
CA ALA A 165 3.04 5.46 -1.81
C ALA A 165 1.79 6.21 -2.24
N TRP A 166 0.98 5.59 -3.10
CA TRP A 166 -0.22 6.20 -3.66
C TRP A 166 -1.46 5.38 -3.31
N PHE A 167 -2.46 6.08 -2.76
CA PHE A 167 -3.86 5.68 -2.87
C PHE A 167 -4.36 6.18 -4.22
N PHE A 168 -4.58 5.25 -5.16
CA PHE A 168 -5.00 5.58 -6.51
C PHE A 168 -6.41 5.07 -6.77
N ALA A 169 -7.35 5.97 -7.06
CA ALA A 169 -8.74 5.57 -7.27
C ALA A 169 -9.43 6.38 -8.37
N ASN A 170 -10.34 5.73 -9.11
CA ASN A 170 -11.08 6.36 -10.22
C ASN A 170 -12.06 7.46 -9.79
N TRP A 171 -12.45 7.50 -8.52
CA TRP A 171 -13.40 8.50 -8.00
C TRP A 171 -12.72 9.71 -7.38
N ILE A 172 -11.38 9.72 -7.28
CA ILE A 172 -10.61 10.93 -7.04
C ILE A 172 -9.96 11.36 -8.36
N PRO A 173 -9.63 12.65 -8.55
CA PRO A 173 -9.04 13.12 -9.81
C PRO A 173 -7.66 12.52 -10.15
N GLY A 174 -7.06 11.72 -9.26
CA GLY A 174 -5.76 11.07 -9.48
C GLY A 174 -5.30 10.22 -8.29
N ALA A 175 -4.22 10.64 -7.63
CA ALA A 175 -3.60 9.92 -6.52
C ALA A 175 -3.55 10.79 -5.26
N ARG A 176 -3.84 10.20 -4.10
CA ARG A 176 -3.36 10.74 -2.82
C ARG A 176 -2.01 10.12 -2.51
N ARG A 177 -1.01 10.95 -2.28
CA ARG A 177 0.41 10.57 -2.23
C ARG A 177 0.94 10.75 -0.81
N TYR A 178 1.85 9.85 -0.44
CA TYR A 178 2.48 9.75 0.89
C TYR A 178 3.97 9.48 0.72
N ARG A 179 4.81 9.90 1.67
CA ARG A 179 6.27 9.75 1.52
C ARG A 179 6.74 8.30 1.66
N SER A 180 5.91 7.44 2.25
CA SER A 180 6.20 6.03 2.47
C SER A 180 4.92 5.20 2.52
N PHE A 181 5.08 3.87 2.38
CA PHE A 181 3.97 2.94 2.59
C PHE A 181 3.47 2.97 4.04
N TRP A 182 4.37 3.15 5.02
CA TRP A 182 4.00 3.32 6.42
C TRP A 182 3.07 4.52 6.65
N GLU A 183 3.43 5.70 6.12
CA GLU A 183 2.60 6.91 6.25
C GLU A 183 1.20 6.71 5.64
N MET A 184 1.13 6.09 4.46
CA MET A 184 -0.14 5.79 3.80
C MET A 184 -1.01 4.89 4.68
N MET A 185 -0.45 3.80 5.21
CA MET A 185 -1.21 2.86 6.04
C MET A 185 -1.69 3.49 7.34
N GLN A 186 -0.90 4.35 7.99
CA GLN A 186 -1.35 5.09 9.16
C GLN A 186 -2.52 6.04 8.84
N ALA A 187 -2.45 6.74 7.71
CA ALA A 187 -3.50 7.63 7.27
C ALA A 187 -4.80 6.89 6.93
N GLU A 188 -4.69 5.76 6.23
CA GLU A 188 -5.83 4.90 5.88
C GLU A 188 -6.49 4.30 7.13
N TYR A 189 -5.71 3.90 8.14
CA TYR A 189 -6.27 3.44 9.40
C TYR A 189 -7.05 4.54 10.11
N LYS A 190 -6.48 5.75 10.17
CA LYS A 190 -7.15 6.91 10.76
C LYS A 190 -8.46 7.22 10.04
N SER A 191 -8.45 7.25 8.71
CA SER A 191 -9.66 7.48 7.91
C SER A 191 -10.72 6.39 8.12
N PHE A 192 -10.30 5.13 8.25
CA PHE A 192 -11.20 4.02 8.57
C PHE A 192 -11.90 4.23 9.93
N LEU A 193 -11.16 4.60 10.98
CA LEU A 193 -11.74 4.88 12.30
C LEU A 193 -12.68 6.10 12.29
N GLU A 194 -12.37 7.13 11.50
CA GLU A 194 -13.24 8.31 11.36
C GLU A 194 -14.58 7.95 10.72
N LEU A 195 -14.58 7.07 9.70
CA LEU A 195 -15.80 6.59 9.04
C LEU A 195 -16.64 5.66 9.92
N GLN A 196 -16.02 4.89 10.82
CA GLN A 196 -16.78 4.07 11.78
C GLN A 196 -17.50 4.90 12.85
N ASN A 197 -16.96 6.08 13.17
CA ASN A 197 -17.50 6.95 14.23
C ASN A 197 -18.47 8.03 13.69
N SER A 198 -18.70 8.09 12.37
CA SER A 198 -19.60 9.04 11.70
C SER A 198 -21.01 8.48 11.49
#